data_AF-A0A1U9V337-F1
#
_entry.id   AF-A0A1U9V337-F1
#
_cell.length_a   1.000
_cell.length_b   1.000
_cell.length_c   1.000
_cell.angle_alpha   90.00
_cell.angle_beta   90.00
_cell.angle_gamma   90.00
#
_symmetry.space_group_name_H-M   'P 1'
#
loop_
_entity.id
_entity.type
_entity.pdbx_description
1 polymer ?
#
loop_
_entity_poly.entity_id
_entity_poly.type
_entity_poly.pdbx_seq_one_letter_code
_entity_poly.pdbx_strand_id
1 'polypeptide(L)'
;MSSPVNVFRWPAEPALHIRDIRERPVVAEQKTRVRYRIGSEDRLIDRLGDILREMRDWRGATARQARHLSRRHGIGYQAALLFLYRAEMRSACPRRMVICLAAAVEIGIDLSGFPPGCRIEEAELSSELRVMYWAALRRGAGRKWSQWPGDGAGQV
;
A
#
# COMPACT_ATOMS: atom_id res chain seq x y z
N MET A 1 25.74 46.03 29.36
CA MET A 1 25.58 44.83 30.20
C MET A 1 24.09 44.61 30.35
N SER A 2 23.56 43.57 29.70
CA SER A 2 22.13 43.36 29.49
C SER A 2 21.53 42.52 30.62
N SER A 3 20.48 43.02 31.26
CA SER A 3 19.71 42.31 32.30
C SER A 3 18.89 41.16 31.71
N PRO A 4 18.64 40.09 32.49
CA PRO A 4 17.89 38.93 32.02
C PRO A 4 16.39 39.22 31.97
N VAL A 5 15.76 38.79 30.87
CA VAL A 5 14.30 38.81 30.67
C VAL A 5 13.67 37.76 31.58
N ASN A 6 12.81 38.21 32.50
CA ASN A 6 12.12 37.33 33.42
C ASN A 6 10.93 36.66 32.71
N VAL A 7 10.94 35.33 32.75
CA VAL A 7 10.00 34.42 32.10
C VAL A 7 8.66 34.45 32.84
N PHE A 8 7.57 34.57 32.07
CA PHE A 8 6.17 34.27 32.39
C PHE A 8 5.86 33.92 33.86
N ARG A 9 5.25 34.87 34.56
CA ARG A 9 4.63 34.67 35.87
C ARG A 9 3.24 34.06 35.66
N TRP A 10 3.06 32.79 35.99
CA TRP A 10 1.75 32.13 36.02
C TRP A 10 0.93 32.69 37.19
N PRO A 11 -0.31 33.17 37.00
CA PRO A 11 -1.18 33.49 38.13
C PRO A 11 -1.63 32.20 38.80
N ALA A 12 -1.46 32.14 40.12
CA ALA A 12 -2.00 31.07 40.95
C ALA A 12 -3.53 31.07 40.86
N GLU A 13 -4.06 29.97 40.33
CA GLU A 13 -5.44 29.49 40.37
C GLU A 13 -6.58 30.44 39.94
N PRO A 14 -7.35 30.10 38.89
CA PRO A 14 -8.77 30.38 38.88
C PRO A 14 -9.52 29.21 39.50
N ALA A 15 -10.29 29.51 40.55
CA ALA A 15 -11.24 28.59 41.18
C ALA A 15 -12.14 27.94 40.11
N LEU A 16 -11.90 26.64 39.86
CA LEU A 16 -12.78 25.81 39.05
C LEU A 16 -14.02 25.50 39.88
N HIS A 17 -15.06 26.33 39.75
CA HIS A 17 -16.42 25.88 39.98
C HIS A 17 -16.73 24.79 38.95
N ILE A 18 -16.53 23.53 39.32
CA ILE A 18 -17.01 22.38 38.58
C ILE A 18 -18.53 22.41 38.69
N ARG A 19 -19.18 23.16 37.79
CA ARG A 19 -20.56 22.86 37.42
C ARG A 19 -20.50 21.63 36.55
N ASP A 20 -21.21 20.58 36.96
CA ASP A 20 -21.43 19.36 36.18
C ASP A 20 -21.70 19.68 34.71
N ILE A 21 -20.66 19.54 33.89
CA ILE A 21 -20.81 19.56 32.44
C ILE A 21 -21.39 18.19 32.08
N ARG A 22 -22.72 18.08 32.15
CA ARG A 22 -23.42 17.04 31.37
C ARG A 22 -22.96 17.20 29.93
N GLU A 23 -22.11 16.29 29.46
CA GLU A 23 -21.64 16.28 28.08
C GLU A 23 -22.86 16.32 27.17
N ARG A 24 -23.02 17.43 26.42
CA ARG A 24 -24.07 17.53 25.40
C ARG A 24 -23.85 16.38 24.41
N PRO A 25 -24.89 15.62 24.04
CA PRO A 25 -24.75 14.38 23.26
C PRO A 25 -24.00 14.59 21.93
N VAL A 26 -24.09 15.78 21.35
CA VAL A 26 -23.37 16.17 20.11
C VAL A 26 -21.85 16.14 20.26
N VAL A 27 -21.31 16.53 21.42
CA VAL A 27 -19.85 16.58 21.66
C VAL A 27 -19.30 15.18 21.95
N ALA A 28 -20.07 14.35 22.65
CA ALA A 28 -19.72 12.94 22.86
C ALA A 28 -19.68 12.17 21.53
N GLU A 29 -20.66 12.43 20.64
CA GLU A 29 -20.73 11.82 19.30
C GLU A 29 -19.59 12.28 18.37
N GLN A 30 -19.17 13.55 18.46
CA GLN A 30 -18.00 14.05 17.74
C GLN A 30 -16.69 13.42 18.25
N LYS A 31 -16.49 13.33 19.57
CA LYS A 31 -15.31 12.68 20.16
C LYS A 31 -15.23 11.20 19.79
N THR A 32 -16.35 10.47 19.78
CA THR A 32 -16.37 9.06 19.36
C THR A 32 -16.11 8.90 17.86
N ARG A 33 -16.66 9.76 16.99
CA ARG A 33 -16.33 9.77 15.56
C ARG A 33 -14.85 10.03 15.30
N VAL A 34 -14.24 10.99 16.00
CA VAL A 34 -12.81 11.30 15.86
C VAL A 34 -11.94 10.13 16.33
N ARG A 35 -12.24 9.54 17.49
CA ARG A 35 -11.52 8.34 17.98
C ARG A 35 -11.67 7.13 17.06
N TYR A 36 -12.87 6.92 16.53
CA TYR A 36 -13.14 5.83 15.57
C TYR A 36 -12.34 6.03 14.27
N ARG A 37 -12.26 7.28 13.78
CA ARG A 37 -11.49 7.63 12.58
C ARG A 37 -9.99 7.37 12.78
N ILE A 38 -9.40 7.85 13.88
CA ILE A 38 -7.98 7.63 14.18
C ILE A 38 -7.67 6.13 14.32
N GLY A 39 -8.48 5.39 15.09
CA GLY A 39 -8.31 3.94 15.24
C GLY A 39 -8.55 3.14 13.96
N SER A 40 -9.28 3.69 12.98
CA SER A 40 -9.47 3.06 11.66
C SER A 40 -8.31 3.31 10.70
N GLU A 41 -7.65 4.48 10.80
CA GLU A 41 -6.49 4.86 10.00
C GLU A 41 -5.22 4.15 10.46
N ASP A 42 -4.99 4.04 11.78
CA ASP A 42 -3.84 3.30 12.34
C ASP A 42 -3.87 1.83 11.87
N ARG A 43 -5.05 1.21 11.89
CA ARG A 43 -5.25 -0.15 11.41
C ARG A 43 -5.02 -0.31 9.91
N LEU A 44 -5.27 0.72 9.11
CA LEU A 44 -4.98 0.71 7.67
C LEU A 44 -3.47 0.74 7.42
N ILE A 45 -2.76 1.59 8.15
CA ILE A 45 -1.30 1.73 8.06
C ILE A 45 -0.62 0.42 8.46
N ASP A 46 -1.05 -0.20 9.56
CA ASP A 46 -0.51 -1.48 10.01
C ASP A 46 -0.69 -2.58 8.95
N ARG A 47 -1.91 -2.71 8.40
CA ARG A 47 -2.19 -3.71 7.36
C ARG A 47 -1.44 -3.45 6.06
N LEU A 48 -1.21 -2.19 5.68
CA LEU A 48 -0.32 -1.85 4.56
C LEU A 48 1.13 -2.23 4.87
N GLY A 49 1.59 -1.99 6.10
CA GLY A 49 2.91 -2.41 6.58
C GLY A 49 3.11 -3.92 6.46
N ASP A 50 2.11 -4.70 6.83
CA ASP A 50 2.13 -6.16 6.71
C ASP A 50 2.20 -6.62 5.25
N ILE A 51 1.40 -6.01 4.36
CA ILE A 51 1.44 -6.31 2.92
C ILE A 51 2.81 -5.96 2.31
N LEU A 52 3.40 -4.83 2.70
CA LEU A 52 4.73 -4.43 2.24
C LEU A 52 5.83 -5.38 2.73
N ARG A 53 5.70 -5.91 3.95
CA ARG A 53 6.60 -6.93 4.48
C ARG A 53 6.46 -8.23 3.69
N GLU A 54 5.23 -8.69 3.46
CA GLU A 54 4.94 -9.88 2.64
C GLU A 54 5.51 -9.74 1.22
N MET A 55 5.36 -8.56 0.61
CA MET A 55 5.94 -8.27 -0.71
C MET A 55 7.47 -8.37 -0.71
N ARG A 56 8.12 -7.83 0.32
CA ARG A 56 9.59 -7.88 0.45
C ARG A 56 10.07 -9.32 0.64
N ASP A 57 9.38 -10.10 1.45
CA ASP A 57 9.70 -11.50 1.74
C ASP A 57 9.51 -12.37 0.50
N TRP A 58 8.36 -12.22 -0.18
CA TRP A 58 8.08 -12.90 -1.44
C TRP A 58 9.13 -12.57 -2.50
N ARG A 59 9.47 -11.29 -2.69
CA ARG A 59 10.54 -10.88 -3.62
C ARG A 59 11.88 -11.50 -3.27
N GLY A 60 12.24 -11.54 -1.99
CA GLY A 60 13.47 -12.18 -1.52
C GLY A 60 13.51 -13.68 -1.83
N ALA A 61 12.39 -14.38 -1.61
CA ALA A 61 12.25 -15.80 -1.95
C ALA A 61 12.34 -16.02 -3.47
N THR A 62 11.62 -15.24 -4.27
CA THR A 62 11.63 -15.28 -5.73
C THR A 62 13.03 -15.03 -6.31
N ALA A 63 13.79 -14.08 -5.76
CA ALA A 63 15.17 -13.83 -6.17
C ALA A 63 16.10 -15.03 -5.89
N ARG A 64 15.95 -15.69 -4.72
CA ARG A 64 16.69 -16.92 -4.40
C ARG A 64 16.33 -18.05 -5.36
N GLN A 65 15.05 -18.23 -5.64
CA GLN A 65 14.56 -19.24 -6.57
C GLN A 65 15.03 -18.97 -8.01
N ALA A 66 15.01 -17.71 -8.46
CA ALA A 66 15.51 -17.34 -9.79
C ALA A 66 17.00 -17.63 -9.95
N ARG A 67 17.83 -17.39 -8.92
CA ARG A 67 19.25 -17.78 -8.93
C ARG A 67 19.42 -19.29 -9.04
N HIS A 68 18.60 -20.07 -8.33
CA HIS A 68 18.64 -21.52 -8.42
C HIS A 68 18.25 -22.01 -9.82
N LEU A 69 17.14 -21.52 -10.37
CA LEU A 69 16.67 -21.85 -11.73
C LEU A 69 17.68 -21.46 -12.80
N SER A 70 18.26 -20.26 -12.68
CA SER A 70 19.29 -19.77 -13.59
C SER A 70 20.49 -20.72 -13.67
N ARG A 71 20.99 -21.19 -12.52
CA ARG A 71 22.10 -22.15 -12.47
C ARG A 71 21.70 -23.53 -12.98
N ARG A 72 20.54 -24.03 -12.56
CA ARG A 72 20.07 -25.38 -12.89
C ARG A 72 19.81 -25.57 -14.38
N HIS A 73 19.25 -24.54 -15.03
CA HIS A 73 18.81 -24.62 -16.43
C HIS A 73 19.68 -23.82 -17.39
N GLY A 74 20.77 -23.21 -16.91
CA GLY A 74 21.65 -22.36 -17.73
C GLY A 74 20.94 -21.13 -18.31
N ILE A 75 19.80 -20.73 -17.75
CA ILE A 75 19.04 -19.55 -18.19
C ILE A 75 19.54 -18.29 -17.49
N GLY A 76 19.47 -17.14 -18.15
CA GLY A 76 19.82 -15.85 -17.53
C GLY A 76 18.95 -15.54 -16.30
N TYR A 77 19.51 -14.89 -15.28
CA TYR A 77 18.80 -14.52 -14.05
C TYR A 77 17.52 -13.69 -14.32
N GLN A 78 17.58 -12.76 -15.27
CA GLN A 78 16.43 -11.95 -15.68
C GLN A 78 15.32 -12.80 -16.31
N ALA A 79 15.67 -13.80 -17.13
CA ALA A 79 14.70 -14.72 -17.71
C ALA A 79 14.06 -15.60 -16.63
N ALA A 80 14.84 -16.08 -15.65
CA ALA A 80 14.34 -16.83 -14.52
C ALA A 80 13.38 -16.01 -13.64
N LEU A 81 13.71 -14.74 -13.37
CA LEU A 81 12.80 -13.83 -12.66
C LEU A 81 11.51 -13.64 -13.44
N LEU A 82 11.59 -13.24 -14.71
CA LEU A 82 10.41 -12.99 -15.54
C LEU A 82 9.48 -14.22 -15.59
N PHE A 83 10.05 -15.42 -15.68
CA PHE A 83 9.28 -16.67 -15.61
C PHE A 83 8.51 -16.81 -14.30
N LEU A 84 9.17 -16.62 -13.14
CA LEU A 84 8.54 -16.73 -11.82
C LEU A 84 7.44 -15.68 -11.61
N TYR A 85 7.71 -14.42 -11.99
CA TYR A 85 6.72 -13.36 -11.90
C TYR A 85 5.49 -13.65 -12.78
N ARG A 86 5.69 -14.10 -14.02
CA ARG A 86 4.57 -14.49 -14.90
C ARG A 86 3.79 -15.68 -14.38
N ALA A 87 4.46 -16.66 -13.76
CA ALA A 87 3.79 -17.81 -13.14
C ALA A 87 2.91 -17.35 -11.96
N GLU A 88 3.44 -16.46 -11.12
CA GLU A 88 2.69 -15.89 -9.99
C GLU A 88 1.49 -15.06 -10.44
N MET A 89 1.62 -14.28 -11.53
CA MET A 89 0.49 -13.55 -12.10
C MET A 89 -0.65 -14.46 -12.58
N ARG A 90 -0.40 -15.75 -12.85
CA ARG A 90 -1.47 -16.73 -13.18
C ARG A 90 -2.14 -17.36 -11.95
N SER A 91 -1.75 -16.95 -10.74
CA SER A 91 -2.40 -17.37 -9.51
C SER A 91 -3.86 -16.94 -9.48
N ALA A 92 -4.76 -17.77 -8.94
CA ALA A 92 -6.17 -17.41 -8.73
C ALA A 92 -6.37 -16.52 -7.48
N CYS A 93 -5.28 -16.07 -6.82
CA CYS A 93 -5.33 -15.31 -5.59
C CYS A 93 -5.01 -13.82 -5.86
N PRO A 94 -6.02 -12.91 -5.82
CA PRO A 94 -5.82 -11.49 -6.10
C PRO A 94 -4.75 -10.83 -5.23
N ARG A 95 -4.67 -11.21 -3.95
CA ARG A 95 -3.64 -10.72 -3.03
C ARG A 95 -2.23 -11.01 -3.55
N ARG A 96 -1.96 -12.27 -3.92
CA ARG A 96 -0.64 -12.69 -4.42
C ARG A 96 -0.30 -12.00 -5.74
N MET A 97 -1.29 -11.82 -6.62
CA MET A 97 -1.11 -11.09 -7.88
C MET A 97 -0.75 -9.62 -7.66
N VAL A 98 -1.43 -8.92 -6.74
CA VAL A 98 -1.10 -7.52 -6.38
C VAL A 98 0.31 -7.43 -5.78
N ILE A 99 0.66 -8.35 -4.89
CA ILE A 99 2.01 -8.41 -4.30
C ILE A 99 3.08 -8.64 -5.38
N CYS A 100 2.84 -9.57 -6.29
CA CYS A 100 3.72 -9.85 -7.43
C CYS A 100 3.91 -8.62 -8.31
N LEU A 101 2.81 -7.95 -8.67
CA LEU A 101 2.82 -6.74 -9.48
C LEU A 101 3.62 -5.61 -8.81
N ALA A 102 3.36 -5.34 -7.53
CA ALA A 102 4.08 -4.32 -6.77
C ALA A 102 5.58 -4.63 -6.69
N ALA A 103 5.95 -5.88 -6.42
CA ALA A 103 7.34 -6.32 -6.37
C ALA A 103 8.04 -6.19 -7.73
N ALA A 104 7.36 -6.52 -8.83
CA ALA A 104 7.91 -6.42 -10.19
C ALA A 104 8.23 -4.97 -10.54
N VAL A 105 7.28 -4.08 -10.26
CA VAL A 105 7.42 -2.64 -10.45
C VAL A 105 8.60 -2.12 -9.62
N GLU A 106 8.77 -2.55 -8.36
CA GLU A 106 9.87 -2.08 -7.52
C GLU A 106 11.25 -2.37 -8.13
N ILE A 107 11.43 -3.54 -8.75
CA ILE A 107 12.71 -3.94 -9.37
C ILE A 107 12.81 -3.64 -10.87
N GLY A 108 11.81 -2.95 -11.43
CA GLY A 108 11.80 -2.55 -12.84
C GLY A 108 11.60 -3.69 -13.83
N ILE A 109 10.98 -4.80 -13.40
CA ILE A 109 10.53 -5.83 -14.33
C ILE A 109 9.29 -5.31 -15.03
N ASP A 110 9.38 -5.22 -16.35
CA ASP A 110 8.22 -4.92 -17.18
C ASP A 110 7.33 -6.17 -17.30
N LEU A 111 6.11 -6.03 -16.79
CA LEU A 111 5.03 -7.01 -16.94
C LEU A 111 4.01 -6.54 -17.99
N SER A 112 4.38 -5.62 -18.89
CA SER A 112 3.53 -5.17 -19.99
C SER A 112 2.90 -6.38 -20.70
N GLY A 113 1.57 -6.43 -20.63
CA GLY A 113 0.80 -7.65 -20.88
C GLY A 113 0.74 -8.54 -19.64
N PHE A 114 -0.26 -8.30 -18.78
CA PHE A 114 -0.81 -9.37 -17.94
C PHE A 114 -0.93 -10.62 -18.82
N PRO A 115 -0.46 -11.80 -18.37
CA PRO A 115 -0.63 -13.01 -19.17
C PRO A 115 -2.12 -13.12 -19.57
N PRO A 116 -2.45 -13.49 -20.82
CA PRO A 116 -3.84 -13.56 -21.26
C PRO A 116 -4.71 -14.33 -20.27
N GLY A 117 -5.85 -13.76 -19.86
CA GLY A 117 -6.74 -14.33 -18.84
C GLY A 117 -6.40 -13.99 -17.38
N CYS A 118 -5.30 -13.27 -17.13
CA CYS A 118 -4.99 -12.70 -15.83
C CYS A 118 -5.71 -11.36 -15.67
N ARG A 119 -6.69 -11.30 -14.77
CA ARG A 119 -7.38 -10.07 -14.38
C ARG A 119 -7.41 -9.98 -12.86
N ILE A 120 -7.13 -8.79 -12.36
CA ILE A 120 -7.32 -8.45 -10.95
C ILE A 120 -8.62 -7.64 -10.89
N GLU A 121 -9.68 -8.27 -10.41
CA GLU A 121 -10.97 -7.61 -10.21
C GLU A 121 -10.88 -6.74 -8.95
N GLU A 122 -10.88 -5.41 -9.12
CA GLU A 122 -10.69 -4.47 -7.99
C GLU A 122 -11.76 -4.63 -6.90
N ALA A 123 -12.96 -5.07 -7.28
CA ALA A 123 -14.06 -5.35 -6.36
C ALA A 123 -13.71 -6.41 -5.31
N GLU A 124 -12.85 -7.38 -5.67
CA GLU A 124 -12.42 -8.48 -4.80
C GLU A 124 -11.27 -8.10 -3.86
N LEU A 125 -10.64 -6.94 -4.08
CA LEU A 125 -9.53 -6.47 -3.26
C LEU A 125 -10.02 -5.78 -1.99
N SER A 126 -9.34 -6.04 -0.87
CA SER A 126 -9.46 -5.20 0.32
C SER A 126 -8.95 -3.77 0.04
N SER A 127 -9.37 -2.81 0.86
CA SER A 127 -8.97 -1.39 0.70
C SER A 127 -7.45 -1.21 0.63
N GLU A 128 -6.69 -1.94 1.45
CA GLU A 128 -5.23 -1.90 1.48
C GLU A 128 -4.61 -2.43 0.19
N LEU A 129 -5.16 -3.54 -0.32
CA LEU A 129 -4.70 -4.13 -1.57
C LEU A 129 -5.04 -3.25 -2.76
N ARG A 130 -6.17 -2.54 -2.75
CA ARG A 130 -6.49 -1.53 -3.77
C ARG A 130 -5.45 -0.41 -3.74
N VAL A 131 -5.10 0.13 -2.57
CA VAL A 131 -4.06 1.17 -2.46
C VAL A 131 -2.74 0.69 -3.04
N MET A 132 -2.30 -0.53 -2.70
CA MET A 132 -1.09 -1.14 -3.23
C MET A 132 -1.16 -1.34 -4.75
N TYR A 133 -2.28 -1.85 -5.25
CA TYR A 133 -2.52 -2.07 -6.67
C TYR A 133 -2.41 -0.75 -7.45
N TRP A 134 -3.16 0.28 -7.07
CA TRP A 134 -3.12 1.60 -7.69
C TRP A 134 -1.73 2.26 -7.63
N ALA A 135 -1.02 2.11 -6.51
CA ALA A 135 0.35 2.62 -6.36
C ALA A 135 1.32 1.90 -7.32
N ALA A 136 1.20 0.58 -7.46
CA ALA A 136 1.96 -0.20 -8.43
C ALA A 136 1.63 0.24 -9.86
N LEU A 137 0.34 0.48 -10.16
CA LEU A 137 -0.07 0.91 -11.49
C LEU A 137 0.54 2.25 -11.87
N ARG A 138 0.43 3.24 -10.96
CA ARG A 138 0.95 4.59 -11.20
C ARG A 138 2.47 4.60 -11.39
N ARG A 139 3.20 3.80 -10.60
CA ARG A 139 4.67 3.65 -10.76
C ARG A 139 5.07 2.87 -12.01
N GLY A 140 4.24 1.93 -12.45
CA GLY A 140 4.44 1.21 -13.71
C GLY A 140 4.21 2.11 -14.91
N ALA A 141 3.14 2.92 -14.88
CA ALA A 141 2.76 3.84 -15.97
C ALA A 141 3.87 4.84 -16.32
N GLY A 142 4.60 5.33 -15.30
CA GLY A 142 5.76 6.21 -15.48
C GLY A 142 6.95 5.57 -16.20
N ARG A 143 6.95 4.24 -16.40
CA ARG A 143 7.99 3.49 -17.10
C ARG A 143 7.56 2.99 -18.50
N LYS A 144 6.53 3.64 -19.06
CA LYS A 144 5.80 3.30 -20.31
C LYS A 144 4.96 2.03 -20.20
N TRP A 145 3.73 2.26 -19.76
CA TRP A 145 2.57 1.39 -19.97
C TRP A 145 1.78 1.74 -21.22
N SER A 146 2.47 1.92 -22.34
CA SER A 146 1.77 2.06 -23.61
C SER A 146 0.97 0.78 -23.86
N GLN A 147 -0.36 0.88 -23.79
CA GLN A 147 -1.40 -0.14 -24.00
C GLN A 147 -1.98 -0.77 -22.72
N TRP A 148 -2.78 0.02 -22.01
CA TRP A 148 -3.94 -0.54 -21.30
C TRP A 148 -5.10 -0.62 -22.31
N PRO A 149 -5.66 -1.79 -22.65
CA PRO A 149 -6.88 -1.85 -23.44
C PRO A 149 -8.05 -1.60 -22.49
N GLY A 150 -8.44 -0.33 -22.37
CA GLY A 150 -9.50 0.12 -21.47
C GLY A 150 -10.60 0.96 -22.12
N ASP A 151 -10.43 1.42 -23.36
CA ASP A 151 -11.46 2.16 -24.09
C ASP A 151 -11.46 1.75 -25.56
N GLY A 152 -12.15 0.65 -25.84
CA GLY A 152 -12.70 0.33 -27.16
C GLY A 152 -14.17 0.77 -27.26
N ALA A 153 -14.54 1.88 -26.62
CA ALA A 153 -15.85 2.47 -26.77
C ALA A 153 -15.83 3.51 -27.90
N GLY A 154 -16.34 3.10 -29.06
CA GLY A 154 -16.84 4.03 -30.09
C GLY A 154 -15.88 4.32 -31.23
N GLN A 155 -15.87 3.44 -32.24
CA GLN A 155 -15.79 3.81 -33.65
C GLN A 155 -16.09 2.58 -34.52
N VAL A 156 -17.37 2.38 -34.83
CA VAL A 156 -17.90 2.10 -36.19
C VAL A 156 -19.29 2.72 -36.26
#